data_AF-A0A425W077-F1
#
_entry.id   AF-A0A425W077-F1
#
_cell.length_a   1.000
_cell.length_b   1.000
_cell.length_c   1.000
_cell.angle_alpha   90.00
_cell.angle_beta   90.00
_cell.angle_gamma   90.00
#
_symmetry.space_group_name_H-M   'P 1'
#
loop_
_entity.id
_entity.type
_entity.pdbx_description
1 polymer ?
#
loop_
_entity_poly.entity_id
_entity_poly.type
_entity_poly.pdbx_seq_one_letter_code
_entity_poly.pdbx_strand_id
1 'polypeptide(L)'
;MASFCTTSACARPLRPRPRASQRLHPWPRRPPARSAARKGARMDICSYVAWFGLYSVLGWVYECTYCAIRTKRWDNRGFLFGPVCPIYGFGMSALVIAAQALSASGAGSANVPWWQVFLCAAAGSAVLEYTTSYVLEKCFHARWWDYSNIPLNLNGRICLPFALCFGAVGTLLYYFVCPLIGGATVTLPLTAWEVLALLTVGLMSADLALTLSALTNLDKRVQQDKSNFDAVMETAVDDIAAGRKPLEVDRQIAREHATEELESAAHRAAREMSLVQRRTLKSIKYYSEEHREARAAKLREAVAKVERERKARKHSR
;
A
#
# COMPACT_ATOMS: atom_id res chain seq x y z
N MET A 1 61.39 -30.83 -81.19
CA MET A 1 61.61 -32.25 -81.53
C MET A 1 62.31 -32.91 -80.36
N ALA A 2 61.63 -33.86 -79.73
CA ALA A 2 62.08 -34.59 -78.56
C ALA A 2 63.01 -35.75 -78.93
N SER A 3 63.97 -36.11 -78.07
CA SER A 3 64.22 -37.52 -77.67
C SER A 3 65.47 -37.76 -76.82
N PHE A 4 65.24 -38.48 -75.71
CA PHE A 4 66.01 -39.56 -75.09
C PHE A 4 67.40 -39.36 -74.46
N CYS A 5 67.48 -39.67 -73.15
CA CYS A 5 68.40 -40.64 -72.52
C CYS A 5 67.97 -40.81 -71.03
N THR A 6 67.30 -41.90 -70.60
CA THR A 6 67.85 -43.13 -69.93
C THR A 6 68.76 -42.81 -68.72
N THR A 7 68.73 -43.44 -67.54
CA THR A 7 68.14 -44.64 -66.88
C THR A 7 68.70 -44.58 -65.44
N SER A 8 68.02 -44.98 -64.36
CA SER A 8 68.13 -46.31 -63.70
C SER A 8 67.90 -46.07 -62.19
N ALA A 9 66.79 -46.50 -61.58
CA ALA A 9 66.54 -47.78 -60.90
C ALA A 9 67.20 -47.96 -59.51
N CYS A 10 66.38 -48.10 -58.46
CA CYS A 10 66.51 -49.12 -57.38
C CYS A 10 65.23 -49.09 -56.51
N ALA A 11 64.26 -50.01 -56.74
CA ALA A 11 63.95 -51.18 -55.91
C ALA A 11 63.53 -50.86 -54.45
N ARG A 12 62.21 -50.83 -54.10
CA ARG A 12 61.32 -51.93 -53.57
C ARG A 12 61.75 -52.48 -52.18
N PRO A 13 60.87 -53.08 -51.32
CA PRO A 13 59.39 -53.12 -51.27
C PRO A 13 58.71 -53.13 -49.85
N LEU A 14 57.38 -52.89 -49.85
CA LEU A 14 56.25 -53.56 -49.14
C LEU A 14 56.17 -53.86 -47.61
N ARG A 15 55.14 -53.23 -46.99
CA ARG A 15 54.06 -53.79 -46.09
C ARG A 15 54.41 -54.25 -44.65
N PRO A 16 53.42 -54.46 -43.73
CA PRO A 16 52.13 -53.81 -43.44
C PRO A 16 51.91 -53.46 -41.93
N ARG A 17 50.75 -52.82 -41.62
CA ARG A 17 50.12 -52.47 -40.28
C ARG A 17 50.06 -53.66 -39.28
N PRO A 18 49.88 -53.54 -37.92
CA PRO A 18 48.85 -52.70 -37.25
C PRO A 18 49.04 -52.24 -35.76
N ARG A 19 48.10 -51.38 -35.33
CA ARG A 19 47.46 -51.19 -33.98
C ARG A 19 48.29 -50.98 -32.69
N ALA A 20 47.96 -49.84 -32.08
CA ALA A 20 47.43 -49.65 -30.72
C ALA A 20 48.35 -49.10 -29.62
N SER A 21 47.78 -48.05 -29.01
CA SER A 21 47.75 -47.77 -27.57
C SER A 21 48.69 -46.69 -27.02
N GLN A 22 48.08 -45.91 -26.10
CA GLN A 22 48.69 -45.09 -25.06
C GLN A 22 49.16 -43.67 -25.44
N ARG A 23 48.21 -42.73 -25.43
CA ARG A 23 48.47 -41.39 -24.87
C ARG A 23 47.62 -41.22 -23.62
N LEU A 24 48.22 -41.53 -22.47
CA LEU A 24 47.71 -41.20 -21.15
C LEU A 24 48.25 -39.81 -20.77
N HIS A 25 47.43 -38.77 -20.90
CA HIS A 25 47.64 -37.51 -20.19
C HIS A 25 46.66 -37.47 -19.00
N PRO A 26 47.13 -37.44 -17.74
CA PRO A 26 46.26 -37.30 -16.58
C PRO A 26 46.13 -35.80 -16.26
N TRP A 27 45.29 -35.09 -17.02
CA TRP A 27 44.74 -33.83 -16.52
C TRP A 27 43.32 -34.11 -16.02
N PRO A 28 42.97 -33.76 -14.76
CA PRO A 28 41.58 -33.84 -14.34
C PRO A 28 40.82 -32.86 -15.21
N ARG A 29 39.96 -33.38 -16.09
CA ARG A 29 38.98 -32.57 -16.80
C ARG A 29 38.17 -31.86 -15.73
N ARG A 30 38.39 -30.55 -15.58
CA ARG A 30 37.50 -29.69 -14.80
C ARG A 30 36.08 -30.04 -15.25
N PRO A 31 35.13 -30.35 -14.34
CA PRO A 31 33.77 -30.59 -14.74
C PRO A 31 33.33 -29.39 -15.60
N PRO A 32 32.61 -29.60 -16.71
CA PRO A 32 32.11 -28.48 -17.48
C PRO A 32 31.37 -27.60 -16.49
N ALA A 33 31.84 -26.35 -16.35
CA ALA A 33 31.17 -25.34 -15.58
C ALA A 33 29.71 -25.45 -15.98
N ARG A 34 28.86 -25.85 -15.03
CA ARG A 34 27.41 -25.86 -15.22
C ARG A 34 27.13 -24.53 -15.89
N SER A 35 26.73 -24.58 -17.15
CA SER A 35 26.20 -23.43 -17.84
C SER A 35 24.98 -23.07 -17.02
N ALA A 36 25.21 -22.19 -16.04
CA ALA A 36 24.19 -21.34 -15.47
C ALA A 36 23.72 -20.54 -16.66
N ALA A 37 22.79 -21.16 -17.40
CA ALA A 37 21.99 -20.52 -18.40
C ALA A 37 21.41 -19.34 -17.67
N ARG A 38 22.00 -18.18 -17.96
CA ARG A 38 21.59 -16.84 -17.56
C ARG A 38 20.26 -16.58 -18.28
N LYS A 39 19.25 -17.38 -17.95
CA LYS A 39 17.85 -17.10 -18.26
C LYS A 39 17.57 -15.86 -17.43
N GLY A 40 17.33 -14.73 -18.08
CA GLY A 40 16.93 -13.50 -17.42
C GLY A 40 15.94 -13.82 -16.31
N ALA A 41 16.29 -13.46 -15.08
CA ALA A 41 15.52 -13.79 -13.90
C ALA A 41 14.11 -13.21 -14.06
N ARG A 42 13.18 -14.03 -14.54
CA ARG A 42 11.75 -13.74 -14.44
C ARG A 42 11.45 -13.84 -12.95
N MET A 43 11.22 -12.70 -12.31
CA MET A 43 10.72 -12.68 -10.95
C MET A 43 9.43 -13.51 -10.88
N ASP A 44 9.40 -14.45 -9.96
CA ASP A 44 8.24 -15.26 -9.65
C ASP A 44 7.18 -14.41 -8.92
N ILE A 45 5.93 -14.88 -8.97
CA ILE A 45 4.79 -14.18 -8.37
C ILE A 45 5.00 -13.98 -6.86
N CYS A 46 5.59 -14.96 -6.16
CA CYS A 46 5.85 -14.88 -4.73
C CYS A 46 6.84 -13.76 -4.41
N SER A 47 7.91 -13.60 -5.20
CA SER A 47 8.82 -12.45 -5.07
C SER A 47 8.10 -11.11 -5.22
N TYR A 48 7.20 -10.96 -6.20
CA TYR A 48 6.41 -9.72 -6.34
C TYR A 48 5.53 -9.43 -5.13
N VAL A 49 4.86 -10.45 -4.59
CA VAL A 49 4.00 -10.31 -3.40
C VAL A 49 4.84 -9.96 -2.16
N ALA A 50 6.00 -10.57 -2.00
CA ALA A 50 6.92 -10.25 -0.91
C ALA A 50 7.50 -8.83 -1.04
N TRP A 51 7.85 -8.40 -2.25
CA TRP A 51 8.28 -7.02 -2.53
C TRP A 51 7.17 -6.02 -2.21
N PHE A 52 5.93 -6.31 -2.57
CA PHE A 52 4.77 -5.51 -2.19
C PHE A 52 4.66 -5.36 -0.66
N GLY A 53 4.85 -6.44 0.10
CA GLY A 53 4.87 -6.42 1.56
C GLY A 53 5.98 -5.53 2.11
N LEU A 54 7.20 -5.69 1.60
CA LEU A 54 8.36 -4.88 1.98
C LEU A 54 8.13 -3.38 1.72
N TYR A 55 7.66 -3.01 0.52
CA TYR A 55 7.34 -1.62 0.20
C TYR A 55 6.20 -1.06 1.06
N SER A 56 5.22 -1.90 1.43
CA SER A 56 4.14 -1.50 2.35
C SER A 56 4.66 -1.19 3.76
N VAL A 57 5.64 -1.96 4.26
CA VAL A 57 6.31 -1.69 5.54
C VAL A 57 7.20 -0.46 5.45
N LEU A 58 7.97 -0.30 4.36
CA LEU A 58 8.81 0.89 4.15
C LEU A 58 7.98 2.17 4.09
N GLY A 59 6.85 2.14 3.39
CA GLY A 59 5.89 3.26 3.38
C GLY A 59 5.34 3.58 4.76
N TRP A 60 5.06 2.55 5.57
CA TRP A 60 4.65 2.74 6.96
C TRP A 60 5.74 3.38 7.82
N VAL A 61 6.99 2.95 7.69
CA VAL A 61 8.14 3.57 8.38
C VAL A 61 8.29 5.04 7.99
N TYR A 62 8.14 5.35 6.70
CA TYR A 62 8.15 6.71 6.20
C TYR A 62 7.05 7.57 6.84
N GLU A 63 5.80 7.10 6.85
CA GLU A 63 4.66 7.81 7.45
C GLU A 63 4.84 8.03 8.95
N CYS A 64 5.28 7.00 9.69
CA CYS A 64 5.55 7.12 11.11
C CYS A 64 6.68 8.12 11.39
N THR A 65 7.75 8.10 10.59
CA THR A 65 8.87 9.04 10.72
C THR A 65 8.42 10.47 10.40
N TYR A 66 7.67 10.67 9.31
CA TYR A 66 7.12 11.97 8.93
C TYR A 66 6.19 12.52 10.03
N CYS A 67 5.33 11.68 10.60
CA CYS A 67 4.46 12.05 11.71
C CYS A 67 5.25 12.39 12.98
N ALA A 68 6.26 11.59 13.33
CA ALA A 68 7.11 11.81 14.49
C ALA A 68 7.84 13.16 14.41
N ILE A 69 8.34 13.53 13.22
CA ILE A 69 9.00 14.83 12.99
C ILE A 69 7.99 15.97 13.10
N ARG A 70 6.81 15.85 12.48
CA ARG A 70 5.80 16.92 12.44
C ARG A 70 5.09 17.15 13.77
N THR A 71 4.74 16.08 14.47
CA THR A 71 3.84 16.12 15.64
C THR A 71 4.56 15.84 16.96
N LYS A 72 5.86 15.51 16.92
CA LYS A 72 6.68 15.08 18.06
C LYS A 72 6.08 13.90 18.84
N ARG A 73 5.17 13.15 18.23
CA ARG A 73 4.54 11.96 18.80
C ARG A 73 4.60 10.83 17.78
N TRP A 74 4.96 9.65 18.26
CA TRP A 74 4.85 8.44 17.45
C TRP A 74 3.38 8.09 17.33
N ASP A 75 2.83 8.19 16.14
CA ASP A 75 1.45 7.81 15.86
C ASP A 75 1.38 6.93 14.62
N ASN A 76 0.57 5.88 14.70
CA ASN A 76 0.41 4.93 13.61
C ASN A 76 -0.72 5.40 12.69
N ARG A 77 -0.34 6.20 11.67
CA ARG A 77 -1.24 6.84 10.70
C ARG A 77 -1.62 5.98 9.49
N GLY A 78 -1.18 4.73 9.44
CA GLY A 78 -1.63 3.80 8.41
C GLY A 78 -3.16 3.64 8.43
N PHE A 79 -3.74 3.43 7.24
CA PHE A 79 -5.16 3.05 7.10
C PHE A 79 -5.46 1.74 7.86
N LEU A 80 -4.52 0.80 7.78
CA LEU A 80 -4.55 -0.47 8.51
C LEU A 80 -4.03 -0.32 9.93
N PHE A 81 -4.41 -1.28 10.78
CA PHE A 81 -4.00 -1.29 12.17
C PHE A 81 -2.51 -1.64 12.34
N GLY A 82 -2.01 -2.54 11.53
CA GLY A 82 -0.65 -3.05 11.56
C GLY A 82 0.38 -2.09 10.95
N PRO A 83 1.67 -2.48 11.00
CA PRO A 83 2.77 -1.66 10.51
C PRO A 83 2.92 -1.74 8.99
N VAL A 84 1.82 -1.55 8.25
CA VAL A 84 1.76 -1.68 6.80
C VAL A 84 0.91 -0.55 6.20
N CYS A 85 1.39 0.02 5.09
CA CYS A 85 0.65 0.99 4.29
C CYS A 85 0.58 0.50 2.83
N PRO A 86 -0.48 -0.25 2.45
CA PRO A 86 -0.59 -0.90 1.15
C PRO A 86 -0.50 0.04 -0.04
N ILE A 87 -0.93 1.30 0.10
CA ILE A 87 -0.87 2.28 -0.98
C ILE A 87 0.57 2.48 -1.49
N TYR A 88 1.56 2.44 -0.60
CA TYR A 88 2.97 2.52 -0.97
C TYR A 88 3.46 1.22 -1.63
N GLY A 89 2.98 0.06 -1.14
CA GLY A 89 3.20 -1.22 -1.78
C GLY A 89 2.69 -1.27 -3.21
N PHE A 90 1.43 -0.86 -3.43
CA PHE A 90 0.82 -0.80 -4.76
C PHE A 90 1.54 0.20 -5.66
N GLY A 91 1.89 1.39 -5.14
CA GLY A 91 2.60 2.41 -5.90
C GLY A 91 3.96 1.91 -6.41
N MET A 92 4.79 1.35 -5.52
CA MET A 92 6.11 0.84 -5.91
C MET A 92 6.04 -0.40 -6.79
N SER A 93 5.14 -1.35 -6.50
CA SER A 93 4.96 -2.53 -7.35
C SER A 93 4.47 -2.15 -8.75
N ALA A 94 3.51 -1.23 -8.85
CA ALA A 94 3.03 -0.72 -10.15
C ALA A 94 4.16 0.00 -10.90
N LEU A 95 4.98 0.81 -10.23
CA LEU A 95 6.14 1.47 -10.83
C LEU A 95 7.16 0.46 -11.35
N VAL A 96 7.48 -0.57 -10.57
CA VAL A 96 8.42 -1.63 -10.97
C VAL A 96 7.91 -2.41 -12.17
N ILE A 97 6.61 -2.74 -12.21
CA ILE A 97 5.98 -3.42 -13.36
C ILE A 97 5.97 -2.51 -14.59
N ALA A 98 5.59 -1.23 -14.43
CA ALA A 98 5.57 -0.26 -15.52
C ALA A 98 6.97 -0.05 -16.10
N ALA A 99 7.99 0.10 -15.24
CA ALA A 99 9.37 0.26 -15.68
C ALA A 99 9.90 -0.99 -16.40
N GLN A 100 9.50 -2.20 -15.98
CA GLN A 100 9.82 -3.43 -16.71
C GLN A 100 9.13 -3.50 -18.08
N ALA A 101 7.88 -3.07 -18.18
CA ALA A 101 7.16 -3.00 -19.44
C ALA A 101 7.83 -2.00 -20.42
N LEU A 102 8.29 -0.85 -19.92
CA LEU A 102 9.05 0.13 -20.69
C LEU A 102 10.45 -0.38 -21.09
N SER A 103 11.05 -1.22 -20.25
CA SER A 103 12.36 -1.86 -20.48
C SER A 103 12.32 -3.00 -21.50
N ALA A 104 11.19 -3.71 -21.61
CA ALA A 104 11.00 -4.84 -22.51
C ALA A 104 11.18 -4.49 -24.00
N SER A 105 11.22 -3.19 -24.32
CA SER A 105 11.59 -2.65 -25.63
C SER A 105 13.09 -2.73 -25.96
N GLY A 106 13.97 -3.22 -25.06
CA GLY A 106 15.34 -3.58 -25.46
C GLY A 106 16.47 -3.48 -24.43
N ALA A 107 16.25 -3.17 -23.15
CA ALA A 107 17.35 -3.15 -22.18
C ALA A 107 16.88 -3.40 -20.75
N GLY A 108 17.68 -4.12 -19.96
CA GLY A 108 17.35 -4.46 -18.57
C GLY A 108 17.00 -3.26 -17.69
N SER A 109 16.43 -3.54 -16.51
CA SER A 109 15.88 -2.58 -15.52
C SER A 109 16.75 -1.37 -15.15
N ALA A 110 18.01 -1.29 -15.59
CA ALA A 110 18.91 -0.17 -15.37
C ALA A 110 18.85 0.92 -16.46
N ASN A 111 18.16 0.69 -17.58
CA ASN A 111 18.23 1.58 -18.76
C ASN A 111 17.00 2.45 -19.00
N VAL A 112 15.97 2.39 -18.15
CA VAL A 112 14.86 3.35 -18.23
C VAL A 112 15.42 4.72 -17.85
N PRO A 113 15.21 5.78 -18.65
CA PRO A 113 15.67 7.12 -18.29
C PRO A 113 14.85 7.69 -17.12
N TRP A 114 15.51 8.46 -16.25
CA TRP A 114 14.94 8.93 -14.98
C TRP A 114 13.64 9.71 -15.13
N TRP A 115 13.48 10.47 -16.21
CA TRP A 115 12.29 11.27 -16.47
C TRP A 115 11.06 10.38 -16.76
N GLN A 116 11.23 9.20 -17.38
CA GLN A 116 10.13 8.25 -17.59
C GLN A 116 9.68 7.66 -16.25
N VAL A 117 10.63 7.25 -15.41
CA VAL A 117 10.36 6.73 -14.07
C VAL A 117 9.64 7.80 -13.24
N PHE A 118 10.11 9.05 -13.29
CA PHE A 118 9.49 10.18 -12.61
C PHE A 118 8.03 10.40 -13.04
N LEU A 119 7.77 10.43 -14.35
CA LEU A 119 6.42 10.64 -14.87
C LEU A 119 5.50 9.46 -14.50
N CYS A 120 5.98 8.22 -14.62
CA CYS A 120 5.22 7.04 -14.21
C CYS A 120 4.93 7.05 -12.71
N ALA A 121 5.90 7.41 -11.88
CA ALA A 121 5.73 7.50 -10.44
C ALA A 121 4.74 8.61 -10.05
N ALA A 122 4.89 9.81 -10.61
CA ALA A 122 4.02 10.96 -10.32
C ALA A 122 2.57 10.74 -10.79
N ALA A 123 2.39 10.28 -12.04
CA ALA A 123 1.07 9.99 -12.57
C ALA A 123 0.44 8.77 -11.90
N GLY A 124 1.23 7.72 -11.67
CA GLY A 124 0.79 6.51 -10.98
C GLY A 124 0.34 6.78 -9.55
N SER A 125 1.11 7.59 -8.79
CA SER A 125 0.72 7.99 -7.44
C SER A 125 -0.56 8.83 -7.45
N ALA A 126 -0.69 9.78 -8.39
CA ALA A 126 -1.90 10.61 -8.51
C ALA A 126 -3.14 9.77 -8.82
N VAL A 127 -3.05 8.82 -9.75
CA VAL A 127 -4.17 7.91 -10.07
C VAL A 127 -4.52 7.04 -8.87
N LEU A 128 -3.51 6.49 -8.18
CA LEU A 128 -3.70 5.61 -7.04
C LEU A 128 -4.33 6.34 -5.85
N GLU A 129 -3.84 7.53 -5.51
CA GLU A 129 -4.39 8.39 -4.45
C GLU A 129 -5.82 8.80 -4.77
N TYR A 130 -6.07 9.28 -5.99
CA TYR A 130 -7.40 9.72 -6.39
C TYR A 130 -8.40 8.57 -6.31
N THR A 131 -8.05 7.41 -6.86
CA THR A 131 -8.91 6.23 -6.88
C THR A 131 -9.19 5.74 -5.46
N THR A 132 -8.16 5.67 -4.61
CA THR A 132 -8.31 5.22 -3.23
C THR A 132 -9.17 6.20 -2.42
N SER A 133 -8.95 7.51 -2.55
CA SER A 133 -9.79 8.54 -1.93
C SER A 133 -11.25 8.42 -2.38
N TYR A 134 -11.48 8.23 -3.69
CA TYR A 134 -12.81 8.13 -4.26
C TYR A 134 -13.56 6.88 -3.78
N VAL A 135 -12.91 5.72 -3.82
CA VAL A 135 -13.51 4.45 -3.36
C VAL A 135 -13.86 4.52 -1.87
N LEU A 136 -12.93 5.02 -1.04
CA LEU A 136 -13.17 5.13 0.40
C LEU A 136 -14.33 6.08 0.73
N GLU A 137 -14.44 7.20 0.03
CA GLU A 137 -15.58 8.10 0.21
C GLU A 137 -16.90 7.50 -0.27
N LYS A 138 -16.91 6.79 -1.40
CA LYS A 138 -18.13 6.12 -1.86
C LYS A 138 -18.59 5.00 -0.92
N CYS A 139 -17.65 4.28 -0.32
CA CYS A 139 -17.98 3.20 0.62
C CYS A 139 -18.34 3.69 2.03
N PHE A 140 -17.69 4.73 2.56
CA PHE A 140 -17.80 5.13 3.97
C PHE A 140 -18.18 6.60 4.20
N HIS A 141 -18.35 7.37 3.12
CA HIS A 141 -18.66 8.82 3.13
C HIS A 141 -17.69 9.61 4.01
N ALA A 142 -16.43 9.15 4.02
CA ALA A 142 -15.35 9.64 4.85
C ALA A 142 -14.10 9.85 4.00
N ARG A 143 -13.31 10.87 4.36
CA ARG A 143 -12.00 11.14 3.77
C ARG A 143 -10.90 11.05 4.82
N TRP A 144 -9.79 10.43 4.45
CA TRP A 144 -8.60 10.28 5.29
C TRP A 144 -7.60 11.42 5.11
N TRP A 145 -7.63 12.09 3.96
CA TRP A 145 -6.80 13.25 3.69
C TRP A 145 -7.59 14.32 2.93
N ASP A 146 -7.06 15.54 2.95
CA ASP A 146 -7.63 16.69 2.25
C ASP A 146 -6.53 17.65 1.84
N TYR A 147 -6.50 17.96 0.54
CA TYR A 147 -5.59 18.89 -0.10
C TYR A 147 -6.32 20.13 -0.63
N SER A 148 -7.57 20.40 -0.21
CA SER A 148 -8.36 21.57 -0.67
C SER A 148 -7.64 22.91 -0.45
N ASN A 149 -6.79 23.00 0.57
CA ASN A 149 -6.01 24.21 0.89
C ASN A 149 -4.67 24.30 0.15
N ILE A 150 -4.40 23.42 -0.82
CA ILE A 150 -3.14 23.38 -1.57
C ILE A 150 -3.43 23.77 -3.02
N PRO A 151 -2.61 24.63 -3.65
CA PRO A 151 -2.81 25.00 -5.05
C PRO A 151 -2.72 23.78 -5.97
N LEU A 152 -3.43 23.85 -7.11
CA LEU A 152 -3.48 22.80 -8.12
C LEU A 152 -3.96 21.45 -7.54
N ASN A 153 -4.93 21.52 -6.63
CA ASN A 153 -5.63 20.35 -6.14
C ASN A 153 -6.80 19.96 -7.08
N LEU A 154 -7.10 18.67 -7.12
CA LEU A 154 -8.27 18.14 -7.81
C LEU A 154 -9.25 17.58 -6.77
N ASN A 155 -10.37 18.28 -6.59
CA ASN A 155 -11.42 17.96 -5.60
C ASN A 155 -10.88 17.76 -4.16
N GLY A 156 -9.74 18.36 -3.81
CA GLY A 156 -9.05 18.12 -2.55
C GLY A 156 -8.47 16.70 -2.36
N ARG A 157 -8.52 15.82 -3.37
CA ARG A 157 -8.07 14.42 -3.25
C ARG A 157 -6.60 14.20 -3.57
N ILE A 158 -6.13 14.91 -4.59
CA ILE A 158 -4.74 14.94 -5.03
C ILE A 158 -4.35 16.39 -5.28
N CYS A 159 -3.05 16.67 -5.31
CA CYS A 159 -2.56 17.94 -5.81
C CYS A 159 -1.23 17.76 -6.55
N LEU A 160 -0.95 18.68 -7.48
CA LEU A 160 0.25 18.60 -8.29
C LEU A 160 1.55 18.61 -7.46
N PRO A 161 1.72 19.46 -6.43
CA PRO A 161 2.96 19.48 -5.64
C PRO A 161 3.28 18.14 -4.98
N PHE A 162 2.27 17.45 -4.42
CA PHE A 162 2.47 16.12 -3.82
C PHE A 162 2.75 15.06 -4.89
N ALA A 163 2.03 15.08 -6.03
CA ALA A 163 2.31 14.17 -7.13
C ALA A 163 3.76 14.28 -7.64
N LEU A 164 4.29 15.51 -7.75
CA LEU A 164 5.70 15.74 -8.13
C LEU A 164 6.67 15.24 -7.06
N CYS A 165 6.35 15.45 -5.77
CA CYS A 165 7.14 14.92 -4.67
C CYS A 165 7.20 13.38 -4.70
N PHE A 166 6.06 12.71 -4.90
CA PHE A 166 6.00 11.26 -5.08
C PHE A 166 6.71 10.80 -6.35
N GLY A 167 6.69 11.58 -7.42
CA GLY A 167 7.52 11.34 -8.60
C GLY A 167 9.01 11.31 -8.27
N ALA A 168 9.50 12.31 -7.52
CA ALA A 168 10.91 12.41 -7.14
C ALA A 168 11.31 11.27 -6.18
N VAL A 169 10.51 11.04 -5.14
CA VAL A 169 10.75 9.96 -4.17
C VAL A 169 10.67 8.59 -4.84
N GLY A 170 9.67 8.35 -5.68
CA GLY A 170 9.51 7.10 -6.42
C GLY A 170 10.69 6.84 -7.37
N THR A 171 11.21 7.89 -8.02
CA THR A 171 12.42 7.80 -8.85
C THR A 171 13.63 7.42 -8.01
N LEU A 172 13.83 8.06 -6.85
CA LEU A 172 14.91 7.73 -5.92
C LEU A 172 14.80 6.28 -5.44
N LEU A 173 13.62 5.85 -5.00
CA LEU A 173 13.40 4.47 -4.55
C LEU A 173 13.65 3.47 -5.67
N TYR A 174 13.26 3.79 -6.91
CA TYR A 174 13.50 2.92 -8.06
C TYR A 174 15.00 2.71 -8.32
N TYR A 175 15.80 3.77 -8.36
CA TYR A 175 17.24 3.63 -8.69
C TYR A 175 18.11 3.18 -7.52
N PHE A 176 17.68 3.39 -6.28
CA PHE A 176 18.51 3.07 -5.11
C PHE A 176 17.98 1.87 -4.31
N VAL A 177 16.68 1.78 -4.08
CA VAL A 177 16.09 0.73 -3.23
C VAL A 177 15.74 -0.52 -4.03
N CYS A 178 15.15 -0.39 -5.22
CA CYS A 178 14.84 -1.57 -6.05
C CYS A 178 16.06 -2.43 -6.40
N PRO A 179 17.26 -1.91 -6.76
CA PRO A 179 18.41 -2.78 -7.00
C PRO A 179 18.94 -3.46 -5.73
N LEU A 180 18.80 -2.84 -4.55
CA LEU A 180 19.17 -3.47 -3.28
C LEU A 180 18.26 -4.67 -2.98
N ILE A 181 16.95 -4.50 -3.12
CA ILE A 181 15.97 -5.60 -2.95
C ILE A 181 16.13 -6.64 -4.07
N GLY A 182 16.43 -6.20 -5.30
CA GLY A 182 16.78 -7.04 -6.45
C GLY A 182 17.98 -7.93 -6.17
N GLY A 183 19.06 -7.37 -5.60
CA GLY A 183 20.24 -8.12 -5.18
C GLY A 183 19.91 -9.17 -4.12
N ALA A 184 19.10 -8.82 -3.12
CA ALA A 184 18.64 -9.75 -2.08
C ALA A 184 17.81 -10.92 -2.66
N THR A 185 17.05 -10.65 -3.72
CA THR A 185 16.21 -11.66 -4.41
C THR A 185 17.04 -12.75 -5.07
N VAL A 186 18.24 -12.43 -5.53
CA VAL A 186 19.18 -13.42 -6.10
C VAL A 186 19.89 -14.22 -5.01
N THR A 187 20.04 -13.68 -3.80
CA THR A 187 20.76 -14.35 -2.69
C THR A 187 19.90 -15.28 -1.84
N LEU A 188 18.61 -15.00 -1.71
CA LEU A 188 17.71 -15.77 -0.85
C LEU A 188 17.11 -16.97 -1.60
N PRO A 189 16.90 -18.12 -0.93
CA PRO A 189 16.25 -19.26 -1.54
C PRO A 189 14.77 -18.98 -1.83
N LEU A 190 14.22 -19.61 -2.87
CA LEU A 190 12.83 -19.42 -3.29
C LEU A 190 11.83 -19.67 -2.14
N THR A 191 12.09 -20.66 -1.30
CA THR A 191 11.24 -20.99 -0.13
C THR A 191 11.12 -19.83 0.85
N ALA A 192 12.16 -19.01 1.01
CA ALA A 192 12.10 -17.83 1.88
C ALA A 192 11.13 -16.77 1.31
N TRP A 193 11.14 -16.57 -0.02
CA TRP A 193 10.22 -15.65 -0.70
C TRP A 193 8.78 -16.14 -0.66
N GLU A 194 8.55 -17.45 -0.80
CA GLU A 194 7.23 -18.07 -0.66
C GLU A 194 6.66 -17.88 0.75
N VAL A 195 7.45 -18.15 1.79
CA VAL A 195 7.03 -17.93 3.19
C VAL A 195 6.74 -16.45 3.44
N LEU A 196 7.60 -15.55 2.97
CA LEU A 196 7.38 -14.11 3.14
C LEU A 196 6.13 -13.62 2.40
N ALA A 197 5.86 -14.14 1.21
CA ALA A 197 4.65 -13.84 0.45
C ALA A 197 3.39 -14.31 1.19
N LEU A 198 3.40 -15.55 1.70
CA LEU A 198 2.28 -16.09 2.49
C LEU A 198 2.03 -15.29 3.77
N LEU A 199 3.09 -14.92 4.49
CA LEU A 199 2.99 -14.07 5.68
C LEU A 199 2.43 -12.68 5.32
N THR A 200 2.90 -12.08 4.23
CA THR A 200 2.41 -10.79 3.75
C THR A 200 0.91 -10.86 3.46
N VAL A 201 0.47 -11.84 2.68
CA VAL A 201 -0.95 -12.01 2.32
C VAL A 201 -1.78 -12.30 3.56
N GLY A 202 -1.35 -13.23 4.42
CA GLY A 202 -2.09 -13.61 5.63
C GLY A 202 -2.27 -12.44 6.61
N LEU A 203 -1.18 -11.75 6.94
CA LEU A 203 -1.22 -10.64 7.89
C LEU A 203 -2.00 -9.43 7.33
N MET A 204 -1.76 -9.06 6.08
CA MET A 204 -2.45 -7.92 5.47
C MET A 204 -3.94 -8.20 5.27
N SER A 205 -4.31 -9.43 4.91
CA SER A 205 -5.73 -9.80 4.74
C SER A 205 -6.46 -9.80 6.08
N ALA A 206 -5.85 -10.35 7.14
CA ALA A 206 -6.43 -10.33 8.48
C ALA A 206 -6.62 -8.90 8.99
N ASP A 207 -5.62 -8.04 8.83
CA ASP A 207 -5.67 -6.64 9.23
C ASP A 207 -6.71 -5.85 8.40
N LEU A 208 -6.77 -6.08 7.10
CA LEU A 208 -7.77 -5.46 6.23
C LEU A 208 -9.18 -5.86 6.66
N ALA A 209 -9.42 -7.14 6.94
CA ALA A 209 -10.71 -7.63 7.43
C ALA A 209 -11.11 -6.97 8.77
N LEU A 210 -10.16 -6.86 9.71
CA LEU A 210 -10.39 -6.17 10.99
C LEU A 210 -10.70 -4.68 10.80
N THR A 211 -9.94 -4.01 9.94
CA THR A 211 -10.10 -2.58 9.62
C THR A 211 -11.46 -2.32 8.96
N LEU A 212 -11.84 -3.14 7.97
CA LEU A 212 -13.15 -3.03 7.30
C LEU A 212 -14.32 -3.35 8.23
N SER A 213 -14.19 -4.35 9.10
CA SER A 213 -15.19 -4.64 10.12
C SER A 213 -15.35 -3.48 11.12
N ALA A 214 -14.25 -2.87 11.55
CA ALA A 214 -14.30 -1.70 12.41
C ALA A 214 -14.95 -0.50 11.71
N LEU A 215 -14.61 -0.25 10.45
CA LEU A 215 -15.17 0.84 9.64
C LEU A 215 -16.65 0.67 9.38
N THR A 216 -17.10 -0.50 8.93
CA THR A 216 -18.52 -0.77 8.66
C THR A 216 -19.37 -0.66 9.92
N ASN A 217 -18.86 -1.14 11.07
CA ASN A 217 -19.55 -0.98 12.35
C ASN A 217 -19.58 0.49 12.82
N LEU A 218 -18.50 1.25 12.59
CA LEU A 218 -18.46 2.67 12.91
C LEU A 218 -19.42 3.46 12.03
N ASP A 219 -19.45 3.17 10.72
CA ASP A 219 -20.36 3.77 9.76
C ASP A 219 -21.81 3.55 10.17
N LYS A 220 -22.19 2.30 10.49
CA LYS A 220 -23.53 1.97 11.03
C LYS A 220 -23.87 2.76 12.28
N ARG A 221 -22.93 2.93 13.22
CA ARG A 221 -23.14 3.69 14.46
C ARG A 221 -23.34 5.18 14.20
N VAL A 222 -22.62 5.75 13.23
CA VAL A 222 -22.81 7.14 12.79
C VAL A 222 -24.18 7.32 12.11
N GLN A 223 -24.67 6.28 11.41
CA GLN A 223 -25.98 6.27 10.76
C GLN A 223 -27.17 6.04 11.72
N GLN A 224 -27.02 5.17 12.73
CA GLN A 224 -28.13 4.59 13.51
C GLN A 224 -29.03 5.60 14.23
N ASP A 225 -28.58 6.85 14.43
CA ASP A 225 -29.36 7.91 15.07
C ASP A 225 -30.13 8.80 14.07
N LYS A 226 -30.25 8.39 12.80
CA LYS A 226 -31.09 9.11 11.84
C LYS A 226 -32.56 9.09 12.25
N SER A 227 -33.03 8.00 12.87
CA SER A 227 -34.42 7.82 13.27
C SER A 227 -34.89 8.82 14.34
N ASN A 228 -34.06 9.19 15.32
CA ASN A 228 -34.50 10.11 16.37
C ASN A 228 -34.60 11.56 15.86
N PHE A 229 -33.74 11.95 14.92
CA PHE A 229 -33.79 13.31 14.36
C PHE A 229 -34.88 13.45 13.29
N ASP A 230 -35.05 12.43 12.43
CA ASP A 230 -36.11 12.39 11.44
C ASP A 230 -37.48 12.31 12.13
N ALA A 231 -37.64 11.53 13.21
CA ALA A 231 -38.91 11.45 13.96
C ALA A 231 -39.28 12.76 14.69
N VAL A 232 -38.28 13.48 15.24
CA VAL A 232 -38.50 14.82 15.84
C VAL A 232 -38.82 15.87 14.77
N MET A 233 -38.23 15.75 13.57
CA MET A 233 -38.54 16.63 12.45
C MET A 233 -39.92 16.31 11.87
N GLU A 234 -40.30 15.04 11.77
CA GLU A 234 -41.60 14.56 11.29
C GLU A 234 -42.72 15.02 12.22
N THR A 235 -42.57 14.87 13.54
CA THR A 235 -43.52 15.43 14.52
C THR A 235 -43.61 16.95 14.45
N ALA A 236 -42.49 17.66 14.25
CA ALA A 236 -42.51 19.11 14.08
C ALA A 236 -43.18 19.55 12.77
N VAL A 237 -43.05 18.79 11.69
CA VAL A 237 -43.69 19.06 10.40
C VAL A 237 -45.19 18.74 10.46
N ASP A 238 -45.59 17.65 11.13
CA ASP A 238 -46.99 17.28 11.34
C ASP A 238 -47.74 18.29 12.20
N ASP A 239 -47.11 18.83 13.24
CA ASP A 239 -47.73 19.88 14.06
C ASP A 239 -47.91 21.21 13.30
N ILE A 240 -46.95 21.56 12.43
CA ILE A 240 -47.08 22.71 11.51
C ILE A 240 -48.20 22.47 10.49
N ALA A 241 -48.30 21.26 9.94
CA ALA A 241 -49.36 20.87 9.01
C ALA A 241 -50.75 20.86 9.68
N ALA A 242 -50.82 20.57 10.99
CA ALA A 242 -52.02 20.62 11.81
C ALA A 242 -52.42 22.04 12.27
N GLY A 243 -51.67 23.09 11.88
CA GLY A 243 -51.97 24.47 12.25
C GLY A 243 -51.63 24.84 13.70
N ARG A 244 -50.96 23.95 14.44
CA ARG A 244 -50.36 24.26 15.74
C ARG A 244 -49.01 24.90 15.47
N LYS A 245 -48.83 26.18 15.80
CA LYS A 245 -47.48 26.76 15.85
C LYS A 245 -46.86 26.30 17.17
N PRO A 246 -45.91 25.36 17.19
CA PRO A 246 -45.20 25.05 18.43
C PRO A 246 -44.54 26.34 18.94
N LEU A 247 -44.71 26.63 20.23
CA LEU A 247 -44.05 27.77 20.88
C LEU A 247 -42.54 27.63 20.70
N GLU A 248 -41.82 28.75 20.54
CA GLU A 248 -40.35 28.75 20.44
C GLU A 248 -39.69 28.03 21.63
N VAL A 249 -40.32 28.11 22.81
CA VAL A 249 -39.92 27.43 24.04
C VAL A 249 -40.03 25.90 23.88
N ASP A 250 -41.12 25.38 23.32
CA ASP A 250 -41.27 23.93 23.09
C ASP A 250 -40.23 23.42 22.09
N ARG A 251 -39.93 24.24 21.07
CA ARG A 251 -38.88 23.92 20.09
C ARG A 251 -37.49 23.95 20.71
N GLN A 252 -37.22 24.85 21.65
CA GLN A 252 -35.96 24.93 22.36
C GLN A 252 -35.78 23.74 23.31
N ILE A 253 -36.80 23.42 24.11
CA ILE A 253 -36.80 22.27 25.02
C ILE A 253 -36.61 20.96 24.24
N ALA A 254 -37.32 20.80 23.12
CA ALA A 254 -37.14 19.63 22.25
C ALA A 254 -35.72 19.51 21.68
N ARG A 255 -35.10 20.65 21.29
CA ARG A 255 -33.71 20.69 20.84
C ARG A 255 -32.73 20.32 21.96
N GLU A 256 -32.94 20.86 23.15
CA GLU A 256 -32.10 20.58 24.33
C GLU A 256 -32.15 19.09 24.69
N HIS A 257 -33.35 18.51 24.80
CA HIS A 257 -33.50 17.07 25.03
C HIS A 257 -32.85 16.22 23.93
N ALA A 258 -33.03 16.57 22.65
CA ALA A 258 -32.38 15.86 21.55
C ALA A 258 -30.85 15.95 21.63
N THR A 259 -30.30 17.09 22.07
CA THR A 259 -28.85 17.22 22.26
C THR A 259 -28.32 16.38 23.42
N GLU A 260 -29.04 16.33 24.54
CA GLU A 260 -28.68 15.51 25.71
C GLU A 260 -28.75 14.01 25.39
N GLU A 261 -29.80 13.57 24.70
CA GLU A 261 -29.92 12.18 24.28
C GLU A 261 -28.75 11.77 23.39
N LEU A 262 -28.41 12.58 22.40
CA LEU A 262 -27.30 12.35 21.48
C LEU A 262 -25.95 12.31 22.22
N GLU A 263 -25.72 13.20 23.19
CA GLU A 263 -24.51 13.17 24.02
C GLU A 263 -24.43 11.90 24.86
N SER A 264 -25.54 11.51 25.50
CA SER A 264 -25.61 10.29 26.30
C SER A 264 -25.35 9.05 25.45
N ALA A 265 -25.91 9.00 24.23
CA ALA A 265 -25.71 7.93 23.26
C ALA A 265 -24.25 7.86 22.79
N ALA A 266 -23.63 9.01 22.46
CA ALA A 266 -22.22 9.09 22.12
C ALA A 266 -21.32 8.60 23.28
N HIS A 267 -21.66 8.94 24.52
CA HIS A 267 -20.91 8.51 25.70
C HIS A 267 -21.02 7.00 25.98
N ARG A 268 -22.21 6.42 25.76
CA ARG A 268 -22.43 4.95 25.82
C ARG A 268 -21.61 4.25 24.73
N ALA A 269 -21.74 4.69 23.48
CA ALA A 269 -20.98 4.16 22.36
C ALA A 269 -19.46 4.27 22.59
N ALA A 270 -18.99 5.38 23.14
CA ALA A 270 -17.59 5.59 23.49
C ALA A 270 -17.06 4.62 24.55
N ARG A 271 -17.89 4.16 25.49
CA ARG A 271 -17.48 3.15 26.48
C ARG A 271 -17.36 1.76 25.88
N GLU A 272 -18.29 1.41 25.01
CA GLU A 272 -18.37 0.09 24.37
C GLU A 272 -17.40 -0.09 23.20
N MET A 273 -16.97 1.00 22.56
CA MET A 273 -16.09 0.91 21.39
C MET A 273 -14.77 0.21 21.71
N SER A 274 -14.41 -0.73 20.83
CA SER A 274 -13.13 -1.42 20.83
C SER A 274 -11.96 -0.46 20.54
N LEU A 275 -10.74 -0.86 20.87
CA LEU A 275 -9.55 -0.07 20.57
C LEU A 275 -9.40 0.19 19.05
N VAL A 276 -9.77 -0.80 18.23
CA VAL A 276 -9.71 -0.69 16.76
C VAL A 276 -10.70 0.35 16.25
N GLN A 277 -11.94 0.35 16.77
CA GLN A 277 -12.96 1.34 16.39
C GLN A 277 -12.56 2.76 16.80
N ARG A 278 -12.03 2.95 18.02
CA ARG A 278 -11.56 4.26 18.49
C ARG A 278 -10.43 4.80 17.62
N ARG A 279 -9.47 3.94 17.25
CA ARG A 279 -8.37 4.31 16.37
C ARG A 279 -8.86 4.67 14.97
N THR A 280 -9.79 3.89 14.43
CA THR A 280 -10.43 4.14 13.13
C THR A 280 -11.12 5.50 13.12
N LEU A 281 -11.89 5.83 14.16
CA LEU A 281 -12.55 7.13 14.29
C LEU A 281 -11.55 8.30 14.34
N LYS A 282 -10.38 8.09 14.96
CA LYS A 282 -9.31 9.09 15.02
C LYS A 282 -8.53 9.22 13.71
N SER A 283 -8.46 8.18 12.89
CA SER A 283 -7.75 8.22 11.60
C SER A 283 -8.56 8.90 10.49
N ILE A 284 -9.89 8.92 10.59
CA ILE A 284 -10.77 9.66 9.66
C ILE A 284 -10.65 11.16 9.91
N LYS A 285 -10.32 11.91 8.85
CA LYS A 285 -10.15 13.37 8.90
C LYS A 285 -11.51 14.08 8.97
N TYR A 286 -12.43 13.73 8.07
CA TYR A 286 -13.80 14.25 8.07
C TYR A 286 -14.74 13.34 7.27
N TYR A 287 -16.04 13.46 7.54
CA TYR A 287 -17.13 12.88 6.75
C TYR A 287 -17.66 13.89 5.71
N SER A 288 -18.07 13.40 4.55
CA SER A 288 -18.55 14.23 3.44
C SER A 288 -19.86 14.96 3.75
N GLU A 289 -20.66 14.40 4.67
CA GLU A 289 -21.95 14.94 5.08
C GLU A 289 -21.83 15.67 6.42
N GLU A 290 -22.38 16.89 6.51
CA GLU A 290 -22.27 17.75 7.70
C GLU A 290 -22.84 17.08 8.96
N HIS A 291 -24.03 16.48 8.86
CA HIS A 291 -24.66 15.78 9.96
C HIS A 291 -23.85 14.57 10.45
N ARG A 292 -23.14 13.88 9.54
CA ARG A 292 -22.25 12.76 9.90
C ARG A 292 -20.99 13.26 10.59
N GLU A 293 -20.44 14.37 10.11
CA GLU A 293 -19.26 14.98 10.74
C GLU A 293 -19.57 15.51 12.14
N ALA A 294 -20.71 16.17 12.34
CA ALA A 294 -21.16 16.62 13.66
C ALA A 294 -21.26 15.45 14.67
N ARG A 295 -21.82 14.32 14.23
CA ARG A 295 -21.92 13.09 15.05
C ARG A 295 -20.55 12.49 15.33
N ALA A 296 -19.70 12.37 14.31
CA ALA A 296 -18.35 11.87 14.47
C ALA A 296 -17.52 12.75 15.42
N ALA A 297 -17.68 14.08 15.36
CA ALA A 297 -17.04 15.02 16.28
C ALA A 297 -17.48 14.78 17.74
N LYS A 298 -18.79 14.66 18.00
CA LYS A 298 -19.30 14.29 19.34
C LYS A 298 -18.76 12.95 19.82
N LEU A 299 -18.70 11.96 18.92
CA LEU A 299 -18.17 10.64 19.26
C LEU A 299 -16.68 10.69 19.59
N ARG A 300 -15.89 11.49 18.86
CA ARG A 300 -14.46 11.72 19.14
C ARG A 300 -14.27 12.37 20.51
N GLU A 301 -15.09 13.36 20.85
CA GLU A 301 -15.07 14.03 22.15
C GLU A 301 -15.42 13.06 23.29
N ALA A 302 -16.50 12.29 23.15
CA ALA A 302 -16.90 11.28 24.12
C ALA A 302 -15.79 10.23 24.34
N VAL A 303 -15.13 9.78 23.27
CA VAL A 303 -13.98 8.86 23.35
C VAL A 303 -12.82 9.50 24.13
N ALA A 304 -12.49 10.77 23.85
CA ALA A 304 -11.43 11.48 24.55
C ALA A 304 -11.74 11.63 26.05
N LYS A 305 -12.99 11.90 26.42
CA LYS A 305 -13.44 11.98 27.82
C LYS A 305 -13.32 10.62 28.53
N VAL A 306 -13.80 9.54 27.91
CA VAL A 306 -13.68 8.17 28.46
C VAL A 306 -12.21 7.77 28.63
N GLU A 307 -11.33 8.13 27.69
CA GLU A 307 -9.88 7.88 27.81
C GLU A 307 -9.25 8.64 28.98
N ARG A 308 -9.65 9.90 29.20
CA ARG A 308 -9.19 10.70 30.36
C ARG A 308 -9.67 10.09 31.68
N GLU A 309 -10.94 9.70 31.78
CA GLU A 309 -11.51 9.03 32.96
C GLU A 309 -10.76 7.74 33.30
N ARG A 310 -10.44 6.92 32.29
CA ARG A 310 -9.67 5.67 32.46
C ARG A 310 -8.25 5.94 32.93
N LYS A 311 -7.58 6.97 32.40
CA LYS A 311 -6.23 7.37 32.84
C LYS A 311 -6.22 7.87 34.29
N ALA A 312 -7.21 8.69 34.67
CA ALA A 312 -7.34 9.20 36.03
C ALA A 312 -7.55 8.06 37.04
N ARG A 313 -8.44 7.11 36.76
CA ARG A 313 -8.67 5.91 37.60
C ARG A 313 -7.43 5.02 37.76
N LYS A 314 -6.51 5.04 36.79
CA LYS A 314 -5.26 4.26 36.84
C LYS A 314 -4.17 4.97 37.65
N HIS A 315 -4.21 6.29 37.78
CA HIS A 315 -3.29 7.06 38.65
C HIS A 315 -3.78 7.16 40.09
N SER A 316 -5.08 6.94 40.33
CA SER A 316 -5.67 6.95 41.68
C SER A 316 -5.67 5.57 42.38
N ARG A 317 -5.07 4.55 41.75
CA ARG A 317 -4.91 3.18 42.28
C ARG A 317 -3.43 2.87 42.35
#